data_AF-A0A933U722-F1
#
_entry.id   AF-A0A933U722-F1
#
_cell.length_a   1.000
_cell.length_b   1.000
_cell.length_c   1.000
_cell.angle_alpha   90.00
_cell.angle_beta   90.00
_cell.angle_gamma   90.00
#
_symmetry.space_group_name_H-M   'P 1'
#
loop_
_entity.id
_entity.type
_entity.pdbx_description
1 polymer ?
#
loop_
_entity_poly.entity_id
_entity_poly.type
_entity_poly.pdbx_seq_one_letter_code
_entity_poly.pdbx_strand_id
1 'polypeptide(L)'
;MSSSDQPFGEASAASLAAERPPLFTIGYGARTLDEFIAALKANRIEYLIDVRTAPYSKFKQEFSKELLQHHVERAGIRYVFMGDTLGGQPKDPACHTDGKVDYDKVRAQPFFQAGIERLKKAFQSQRRAALMCSEGRPEQCHRSKLIGEALAAAGVPVSHIDEDGQVLTQTQVIDRLTKGQMDLFGQSSFTSRKRYAPLEEGGGSNSS
;
A
#
# COMPACT_ATOMS: atom_id res chain seq x y z
N MET A 1 22.83 -10.79 59.94
CA MET A 1 21.49 -10.33 59.56
C MET A 1 21.62 -9.20 58.56
N SER A 2 21.55 -9.50 57.27
CA SER A 2 20.88 -8.66 56.26
C SER A 2 20.93 -9.45 54.95
N SER A 3 19.95 -10.33 54.80
CA SER A 3 19.63 -10.97 53.54
C SER A 3 19.03 -9.92 52.63
N SER A 4 19.71 -9.62 51.53
CA SER A 4 19.15 -8.85 50.42
C SER A 4 19.27 -9.70 49.16
N ASP A 5 18.50 -10.79 49.15
CA ASP A 5 18.10 -11.45 47.90
C ASP A 5 17.16 -10.48 47.18
N GLN A 6 17.66 -9.83 46.13
CA GLN A 6 16.80 -9.22 45.13
C GLN A 6 16.50 -10.29 44.06
N PRO A 7 15.22 -10.61 43.80
CA PRO A 7 14.90 -11.57 42.76
C PRO A 7 15.22 -10.98 41.39
N PHE A 8 15.89 -11.80 40.57
CA PHE A 8 15.92 -11.65 39.12
C PHE A 8 14.47 -11.57 38.64
N GLY A 9 14.06 -10.37 38.25
CA GLY A 9 12.76 -10.12 37.65
C GLY A 9 12.66 -10.93 36.36
N GLU A 10 11.84 -11.98 36.41
CA GLU A 10 11.37 -12.75 35.27
C GLU A 10 10.91 -11.77 34.18
N ALA A 11 11.71 -11.66 33.12
CA ALA A 11 11.21 -11.20 31.83
C ALA A 11 10.14 -12.20 31.41
N SER A 12 8.91 -11.89 31.81
CA SER A 12 7.74 -12.72 31.61
C SER A 12 7.68 -13.16 30.16
N ALA A 13 7.60 -14.47 29.98
CA ALA A 13 7.31 -15.16 28.72
C ALA A 13 5.97 -14.76 28.08
N ALA A 14 5.30 -13.72 28.59
CA ALA A 14 4.10 -13.10 28.05
C ALA A 14 4.33 -12.19 26.82
N SER A 15 5.56 -11.93 26.39
CA SER A 15 5.84 -11.04 25.23
C SER A 15 6.02 -11.74 23.87
N LEU A 16 5.58 -13.00 23.73
CA LEU A 16 5.54 -13.70 22.44
C LEU A 16 4.12 -14.24 22.13
N ALA A 17 3.09 -13.55 22.60
CA ALA A 17 1.79 -13.64 21.93
C ALA A 17 2.01 -13.11 20.51
N ALA A 18 1.99 -14.01 19.53
CA ALA A 18 2.30 -13.72 18.14
C ALA A 18 1.53 -12.50 17.64
N GLU A 19 2.19 -11.33 17.60
CA GLU A 19 1.64 -10.15 16.97
C GLU A 19 1.28 -10.51 15.54
N ARG A 20 0.00 -10.38 15.21
CA ARG A 20 -0.51 -10.65 13.87
C ARG A 20 0.31 -9.81 12.88
N PRO A 21 0.87 -10.40 11.81
CA PRO A 21 1.73 -9.66 10.90
C PRO A 21 0.95 -8.49 10.29
N PRO A 22 1.57 -7.30 10.16
CA PRO A 22 0.93 -6.17 9.51
C PRO A 22 0.71 -6.47 8.03
N LEU A 23 -0.14 -5.66 7.39
CA LEU A 23 -0.15 -5.60 5.94
C LEU A 23 1.08 -4.83 5.48
N PHE A 24 1.83 -5.42 4.55
CA PHE A 24 3.00 -4.78 3.98
C PHE A 24 2.60 -3.91 2.79
N THR A 25 3.42 -2.93 2.45
CA THR A 25 3.36 -2.25 1.16
C THR A 25 4.74 -2.22 0.53
N ILE A 26 4.80 -2.17 -0.80
CA ILE A 26 6.06 -2.11 -1.53
C ILE A 26 5.89 -1.33 -2.84
N GLY A 27 6.95 -0.63 -3.23
CA GLY A 27 7.07 0.00 -4.53
C GLY A 27 8.18 -0.64 -5.33
N TYR A 28 7.97 -0.93 -6.61
CA TYR A 28 9.08 -1.40 -7.43
C TYR A 28 10.07 -0.28 -7.74
N GLY A 29 9.62 0.94 -8.01
CA GLY A 29 10.49 2.11 -8.21
C GLY A 29 11.69 1.82 -9.13
N ALA A 30 12.88 2.06 -8.62
CA ALA A 30 14.14 1.84 -9.33
C ALA A 30 14.64 0.38 -9.28
N ARG A 31 14.06 -0.50 -8.47
CA ARG A 31 14.50 -1.89 -8.30
C ARG A 31 14.47 -2.69 -9.60
N THR A 32 15.42 -3.59 -9.73
CA THR A 32 15.34 -4.73 -10.64
C THR A 32 14.30 -5.73 -10.13
N LEU A 33 13.87 -6.65 -11.00
CA LEU A 33 12.96 -7.72 -10.62
C LEU A 33 13.54 -8.60 -9.48
N ASP A 34 14.84 -8.89 -9.53
CA ASP A 34 15.50 -9.74 -8.53
C ASP A 34 15.55 -9.07 -7.16
N GLU A 35 15.92 -7.78 -7.11
CA GLU A 35 15.88 -6.99 -5.86
C GLU A 35 14.46 -6.91 -5.30
N PHE A 36 13.46 -6.77 -6.17
CA PHE A 36 12.06 -6.74 -5.77
C PHE A 36 11.60 -8.07 -5.17
N ILE A 37 11.89 -9.20 -5.82
CA ILE A 37 11.57 -10.53 -5.29
C ILE A 37 12.36 -10.81 -4.00
N ALA A 38 13.62 -10.39 -3.92
CA ALA A 38 14.43 -10.52 -2.71
C ALA A 38 13.80 -9.76 -1.53
N ALA A 39 13.33 -8.53 -1.74
CA ALA A 39 12.66 -7.74 -0.72
C ALA A 39 11.34 -8.40 -0.24
N LEU A 40 10.57 -8.98 -1.15
CA LEU A 40 9.36 -9.75 -0.81
C LEU A 40 9.70 -10.99 0.03
N LYS A 41 10.73 -11.75 -0.35
CA LYS A 41 11.16 -12.95 0.38
C LYS A 41 11.75 -12.63 1.75
N ALA A 42 12.55 -11.58 1.87
CA ALA A 42 13.10 -11.11 3.14
C ALA A 42 11.99 -10.81 4.16
N ASN A 43 10.86 -10.28 3.67
CA ASN A 43 9.67 -10.00 4.47
C ASN A 43 8.65 -11.16 4.50
N ARG A 44 9.02 -12.34 3.97
CA ARG A 44 8.19 -13.55 3.92
C ARG A 44 6.79 -13.29 3.35
N ILE A 45 6.70 -12.49 2.29
CA ILE A 45 5.43 -12.17 1.65
C ILE A 45 4.91 -13.40 0.90
N GLU A 46 3.65 -13.76 1.14
CA GLU A 46 2.96 -14.87 0.50
C GLU A 46 2.03 -14.40 -0.64
N TYR A 47 1.50 -13.18 -0.52
CA TYR A 47 0.56 -12.59 -1.46
C TYR A 47 1.04 -11.20 -1.88
N LEU A 48 1.22 -10.98 -3.18
CA LEU A 48 1.44 -9.67 -3.76
C LEU A 48 0.13 -9.14 -4.33
N ILE A 49 -0.38 -8.06 -3.74
CA ILE A 49 -1.63 -7.41 -4.13
C ILE A 49 -1.29 -6.18 -4.97
N ASP A 50 -1.48 -6.25 -6.28
CA ASP A 50 -1.22 -5.14 -7.20
C ASP A 50 -2.40 -4.15 -7.18
N VAL A 51 -2.16 -2.95 -6.65
CA VAL A 51 -3.15 -1.87 -6.54
C VAL A 51 -2.96 -0.78 -7.61
N ARG A 52 -2.18 -1.05 -8.66
CA ARG A 52 -2.03 -0.11 -9.77
C ARG A 52 -3.30 -0.12 -10.63
N THR A 53 -3.91 1.05 -10.87
CA THR A 53 -5.05 1.18 -11.80
C THR A 53 -4.73 0.57 -13.17
N ALA A 54 -3.55 0.90 -13.71
CA ALA A 54 -3.05 0.36 -14.97
C ALA A 54 -1.72 -0.37 -14.69
N PRO A 55 -1.72 -1.71 -14.58
CA PRO A 55 -0.54 -2.50 -14.25
C PRO A 55 0.35 -2.77 -15.47
N TYR A 56 0.56 -1.74 -16.29
CA TYR A 56 1.40 -1.78 -17.48
C TYR A 56 2.56 -0.81 -17.31
N SER A 57 3.77 -1.25 -17.66
CA SER A 57 4.98 -0.45 -17.52
C SER A 57 5.74 -0.45 -18.85
N LYS A 58 5.81 0.72 -19.50
CA LYS A 58 6.56 0.90 -20.75
C LYS A 58 8.07 0.83 -20.54
N PHE A 59 8.56 1.34 -19.40
CA PHE A 59 9.99 1.50 -19.13
C PHE A 59 10.62 0.27 -18.47
N LYS A 60 9.81 -0.53 -17.78
CA LYS A 60 10.24 -1.76 -17.11
C LYS A 60 9.22 -2.85 -17.40
N GLN A 61 9.39 -3.51 -18.55
CA GLN A 61 8.41 -4.48 -19.06
C GLN A 61 8.21 -5.64 -18.09
N GLU A 62 9.23 -6.02 -17.33
CA GLU A 62 9.20 -7.07 -16.31
C GLU A 62 8.22 -6.79 -15.16
N PHE A 63 7.82 -5.52 -14.96
CA PHE A 63 6.78 -5.13 -14.02
C PHE A 63 5.39 -4.97 -14.65
N SER A 64 5.22 -5.33 -15.93
CA SER A 64 3.89 -5.49 -16.53
C SER A 64 3.20 -6.69 -15.89
N LYS A 65 1.88 -6.59 -15.72
CA LYS A 65 1.05 -7.55 -14.98
C LYS A 65 1.40 -9.02 -15.23
N GLU A 66 1.42 -9.43 -16.50
CA GLU A 66 1.57 -10.83 -16.90
C GLU A 66 2.96 -11.36 -16.58
N LEU A 67 4.01 -10.58 -16.89
CA LEU A 67 5.40 -10.95 -16.60
C LEU A 67 5.65 -10.96 -15.10
N LEU A 68 5.22 -9.91 -14.40
CA LEU A 68 5.37 -9.83 -12.95
C LEU A 68 4.68 -11.01 -12.27
N GLN A 69 3.43 -11.31 -12.64
CA GLN A 69 2.68 -12.45 -12.12
C GLN A 69 3.49 -13.74 -12.30
N HIS A 70 3.97 -14.00 -13.52
CA HIS A 70 4.79 -15.19 -13.81
C HIS A 70 6.02 -15.28 -12.91
N HIS A 71 6.75 -14.17 -12.74
CA HIS A 71 7.97 -14.16 -11.94
C HIS A 71 7.72 -14.35 -10.45
N VAL A 72 6.71 -13.70 -9.88
CA VAL A 72 6.41 -13.82 -8.44
C VAL A 72 5.81 -15.19 -8.10
N GLU A 73 4.97 -15.75 -8.97
CA GLU A 73 4.41 -17.10 -8.78
C GLU A 73 5.50 -18.17 -8.83
N ARG A 74 6.47 -18.06 -9.75
CA ARG A 74 7.66 -18.92 -9.76
C ARG A 74 8.53 -18.78 -8.51
N ALA A 75 8.47 -17.63 -7.85
CA ALA A 75 9.13 -17.38 -6.58
C ALA A 75 8.32 -17.87 -5.36
N GLY A 76 7.14 -18.49 -5.58
CA GLY A 76 6.26 -19.01 -4.53
C GLY A 76 5.29 -17.98 -3.95
N ILE A 77 5.12 -16.82 -4.60
CA ILE A 77 4.31 -15.70 -4.12
C ILE A 77 3.06 -15.60 -5.00
N ARG A 78 1.88 -15.64 -4.38
CA ARG A 78 0.61 -15.53 -5.12
C ARG A 78 0.36 -14.10 -5.55
N TYR A 79 -0.07 -13.91 -6.79
CA TYR A 79 -0.40 -12.60 -7.33
C TYR A 79 -1.92 -12.35 -7.27
N VAL A 80 -2.32 -11.16 -6.84
CA VAL A 80 -3.71 -10.72 -6.81
C VAL A 80 -3.80 -9.31 -7.38
N PHE A 81 -4.64 -9.10 -8.39
CA PHE A 81 -4.92 -7.77 -8.90
C PHE A 81 -6.12 -7.15 -8.16
N MET A 82 -5.96 -5.91 -7.70
CA MET A 82 -6.99 -5.09 -7.04
C MET A 82 -6.94 -3.63 -7.51
N GLY A 83 -6.39 -3.35 -8.69
CA GLY A 83 -6.32 -1.99 -9.24
C GLY A 83 -7.67 -1.39 -9.64
N ASP A 84 -8.70 -2.23 -9.78
CA ASP A 84 -10.10 -1.83 -10.03
C ASP A 84 -10.81 -1.28 -8.78
N THR A 85 -10.39 -1.72 -7.60
CA THR A 85 -11.01 -1.40 -6.31
C THR A 85 -10.14 -0.48 -5.44
N LEU A 86 -8.82 -0.61 -5.53
CA LEU A 86 -7.86 0.14 -4.72
C LEU A 86 -6.90 0.97 -5.57
N GLY A 87 -7.19 1.12 -6.86
CA GLY A 87 -6.41 1.92 -7.80
C GLY A 87 -6.27 3.38 -7.37
N GLY A 88 -5.04 3.90 -7.41
CA GLY A 88 -4.76 5.32 -7.15
C GLY A 88 -5.31 6.31 -8.18
N GLN A 89 -5.88 5.83 -9.28
CA GLN A 89 -6.58 6.59 -10.31
C GLN A 89 -7.91 5.90 -10.63
N PRO A 90 -8.98 6.15 -9.85
CA PRO A 90 -10.31 5.62 -10.15
C PRO A 90 -10.81 6.13 -11.50
N LYS A 91 -11.65 5.35 -12.19
CA LYS A 91 -12.24 5.76 -13.47
C LYS A 91 -13.43 6.70 -13.29
N ASP A 92 -14.07 6.67 -12.13
CA ASP A 92 -15.26 7.47 -11.83
C ASP A 92 -14.91 8.97 -11.72
N PRO A 93 -15.50 9.84 -12.56
CA PRO A 93 -15.31 11.29 -12.47
C PRO A 93 -15.71 11.86 -11.10
N ALA A 94 -16.66 11.25 -10.39
CA ALA A 94 -17.05 11.66 -9.05
C ALA A 94 -15.91 11.56 -8.02
N CYS A 95 -14.86 10.77 -8.31
CA CYS A 95 -13.65 10.69 -7.49
C CYS A 95 -12.67 11.85 -7.71
N HIS A 96 -13.00 12.82 -8.55
CA HIS A 96 -12.10 13.89 -8.95
C HIS A 96 -12.57 15.27 -8.50
N THR A 97 -11.61 16.15 -8.22
CA THR A 97 -11.78 17.58 -7.94
C THR A 97 -10.66 18.32 -8.67
N ASP A 98 -11.00 19.28 -9.54
CA ASP A 98 -10.05 20.07 -10.33
C ASP A 98 -9.03 19.23 -11.13
N GLY A 99 -9.48 18.11 -11.70
CA GLY A 99 -8.63 17.19 -12.46
C GLY A 99 -7.61 16.42 -11.62
N LYS A 100 -7.75 16.41 -10.29
CA LYS A 100 -6.98 15.55 -9.38
C LYS A 100 -7.89 14.52 -8.75
N VAL A 101 -7.33 13.38 -8.38
CA VAL A 101 -8.05 12.39 -7.57
C VAL A 101 -8.18 12.96 -6.16
N ASP A 102 -9.41 13.01 -5.67
CA ASP A 102 -9.80 13.48 -4.35
C ASP A 102 -9.98 12.25 -3.44
N TYR A 103 -9.04 12.04 -2.52
CA TYR A 103 -9.02 10.81 -1.73
C TYR A 103 -10.22 10.68 -0.78
N ASP A 104 -10.83 11.78 -0.36
CA ASP A 104 -12.02 11.71 0.50
C ASP A 104 -13.23 11.22 -0.30
N LYS A 105 -13.38 11.70 -1.54
CA LYS A 105 -14.40 11.18 -2.46
C LYS A 105 -14.16 9.70 -2.80
N VAL A 106 -12.91 9.28 -2.97
CA VAL A 106 -12.57 7.86 -3.21
C VAL A 106 -12.93 6.98 -2.01
N ARG A 107 -12.60 7.41 -0.79
CA ARG A 107 -12.93 6.67 0.44
C ARG A 107 -14.43 6.47 0.63
N ALA A 108 -15.25 7.41 0.16
CA ALA A 108 -16.70 7.31 0.20
C ALA A 108 -17.28 6.28 -0.81
N GLN A 109 -16.51 5.82 -1.78
CA GLN A 109 -17.03 4.93 -2.83
C GLN A 109 -17.19 3.48 -2.36
N PRO A 110 -18.27 2.78 -2.78
CA PRO A 110 -18.49 1.38 -2.43
C PRO A 110 -17.36 0.44 -2.87
N PHE A 111 -16.79 0.66 -4.05
CA PHE A 111 -15.70 -0.18 -4.57
C PHE A 111 -14.46 -0.13 -3.66
N PHE A 112 -14.16 1.06 -3.11
CA PHE A 112 -13.01 1.26 -2.25
C PHE A 112 -13.24 0.60 -0.89
N GLN A 113 -14.42 0.81 -0.30
CA GLN A 113 -14.81 0.19 0.97
C GLN A 113 -14.78 -1.34 0.88
N ALA A 114 -15.26 -1.92 -0.23
CA ALA A 114 -15.17 -3.35 -0.49
C ALA A 114 -13.70 -3.83 -0.59
N GLY A 115 -12.83 -3.04 -1.23
CA GLY A 115 -11.39 -3.31 -1.29
C GLY A 115 -10.73 -3.33 0.10
N ILE A 116 -11.02 -2.33 0.94
CA ILE A 116 -10.52 -2.26 2.33
C ILE A 116 -11.03 -3.45 3.16
N GLU A 117 -12.30 -3.82 3.04
CA GLU A 117 -12.84 -4.97 3.76
C GLU A 117 -12.18 -6.29 3.34
N ARG A 118 -11.86 -6.44 2.05
CA ARG A 118 -11.09 -7.60 1.56
C ARG A 118 -9.68 -7.65 2.18
N LEU A 119 -9.00 -6.51 2.32
CA LEU A 119 -7.70 -6.43 3.00
C LEU A 119 -7.80 -6.74 4.49
N LYS A 120 -8.85 -6.26 5.17
CA LYS A 120 -9.13 -6.59 6.58
C LYS A 120 -9.29 -8.10 6.76
N LYS A 121 -10.01 -8.78 5.86
CA LYS A 121 -10.14 -10.25 5.88
C LYS A 121 -8.79 -10.95 5.68
N ALA A 122 -7.94 -10.44 4.79
CA ALA A 122 -6.59 -10.99 4.60
C ALA A 122 -5.74 -10.86 5.88
N PHE A 123 -5.79 -9.70 6.53
CA PHE A 123 -5.15 -9.45 7.82
C PHE A 123 -5.69 -10.38 8.92
N GLN A 124 -7.01 -10.48 9.07
CA GLN A 124 -7.66 -11.39 10.04
C GLN A 124 -7.26 -12.85 9.83
N SER A 125 -7.05 -13.26 8.58
CA SER A 125 -6.57 -14.60 8.20
C SER A 125 -5.06 -14.79 8.43
N GLN A 126 -4.37 -13.82 9.04
CA GLN A 126 -2.93 -13.79 9.33
C GLN A 126 -2.04 -14.01 8.10
N ARG A 127 -2.53 -13.62 6.91
CA ARG A 127 -1.77 -13.76 5.67
C ARG A 127 -0.71 -12.67 5.56
N ARG A 128 0.50 -13.04 5.15
CA ARG A 128 1.57 -12.06 4.87
C ARG A 128 1.37 -11.50 3.46
N ALA A 129 0.63 -10.41 3.35
CA ALA A 129 0.35 -9.76 2.08
C ALA A 129 1.10 -8.43 1.94
N ALA A 130 1.54 -8.12 0.72
CA ALA A 130 2.12 -6.82 0.37
C ALA A 130 1.29 -6.12 -0.71
N LEU A 131 0.86 -4.89 -0.46
CA LEU A 131 0.23 -4.02 -1.45
C LEU A 131 1.31 -3.37 -2.32
N MET A 132 1.23 -3.54 -3.63
CA MET A 132 2.24 -3.08 -4.57
C MET A 132 1.77 -1.90 -5.42
N CYS A 133 2.66 -0.91 -5.57
CA CYS A 133 2.52 0.19 -6.51
C CYS A 133 3.84 0.48 -7.28
N SER A 134 3.82 1.48 -8.16
CA SER A 134 4.97 1.89 -8.97
C SER A 134 5.99 2.76 -8.25
N GLU A 135 5.56 3.70 -7.40
CA GLU A 135 6.47 4.62 -6.73
C GLU A 135 7.30 3.88 -5.68
N GLY A 136 8.63 4.02 -5.67
CA GLY A 136 9.49 3.42 -4.64
C GLY A 136 9.15 3.94 -3.24
N ARG A 137 9.15 5.28 -3.10
CA ARG A 137 8.90 6.01 -1.86
C ARG A 137 7.44 5.94 -1.40
N PRO A 138 7.14 5.42 -0.20
CA PRO A 138 5.77 5.28 0.30
C PRO A 138 5.08 6.62 0.56
N GLU A 139 5.78 7.63 1.09
CA GLU A 139 5.24 8.99 1.36
C GLU A 139 4.82 9.73 0.09
N GLN A 140 5.19 9.19 -1.05
CA GLN A 140 4.96 9.73 -2.38
C GLN A 140 3.82 9.00 -3.11
N CYS A 141 3.27 7.93 -2.53
CA CYS A 141 2.35 7.02 -3.18
C CYS A 141 0.94 7.04 -2.56
N HIS A 142 -0.08 6.74 -3.36
CA HIS A 142 -1.45 6.56 -2.87
C HIS A 142 -1.57 5.36 -1.90
N ARG A 143 -0.69 4.36 -2.01
CA ARG A 143 -0.72 3.19 -1.12
C ARG A 143 -0.59 3.56 0.36
N SER A 144 0.10 4.65 0.67
CA SER A 144 0.24 5.15 2.05
C SER A 144 -0.81 6.19 2.38
N LYS A 145 -1.07 7.17 1.48
CA LYS A 145 -1.96 8.31 1.74
C LYS A 145 -3.44 7.97 1.69
N LEU A 146 -3.82 7.03 0.84
CA LEU A 146 -5.22 6.62 0.65
C LEU A 146 -5.48 5.29 1.36
N ILE A 147 -4.78 4.24 0.95
CA ILE A 147 -5.03 2.88 1.46
C ILE A 147 -4.47 2.73 2.89
N GLY A 148 -3.24 3.18 3.13
CA GLY A 148 -2.59 3.13 4.45
C GLY A 148 -3.38 3.86 5.52
N GLU A 149 -3.83 5.08 5.25
CA GLU A 149 -4.70 5.85 6.15
C GLU A 149 -6.03 5.14 6.43
N ALA A 150 -6.69 4.61 5.40
CA ALA A 150 -7.96 3.89 5.56
C ALA A 150 -7.80 2.59 6.39
N LEU A 151 -6.69 1.88 6.22
CA LEU A 151 -6.37 0.69 7.01
C LEU A 151 -6.03 1.04 8.46
N ALA A 152 -5.24 2.10 8.68
CA ALA A 152 -4.89 2.57 10.02
C ALA A 152 -6.15 3.01 10.80
N ALA A 153 -7.06 3.76 10.15
CA ALA A 153 -8.35 4.13 10.73
C ALA A 153 -9.23 2.91 11.05
N ALA A 154 -9.07 1.80 10.32
CA ALA A 154 -9.75 0.53 10.57
C ALA A 154 -9.01 -0.38 11.59
N GLY A 155 -7.95 0.11 12.24
CA GLY A 155 -7.16 -0.65 13.22
C GLY A 155 -6.29 -1.76 12.61
N VAL A 156 -6.00 -1.69 11.31
CA VAL A 156 -5.11 -2.64 10.63
C VAL A 156 -3.71 -2.02 10.56
N PRO A 157 -2.70 -2.61 11.21
CA PRO A 157 -1.33 -2.10 11.14
C PRO A 157 -0.75 -2.29 9.73
N VAL A 158 -0.09 -1.24 9.25
CA VAL A 158 0.54 -1.20 7.92
C VAL A 158 2.03 -0.90 8.06
N SER A 159 2.84 -1.67 7.34
CA SER A 159 4.29 -1.50 7.27
C SER A 159 4.74 -1.33 5.82
N HIS A 160 5.55 -0.32 5.54
CA HIS A 160 5.98 0.07 4.21
C HIS A 160 7.43 -0.34 3.99
N ILE A 161 7.69 -1.14 2.97
CA ILE A 161 9.03 -1.41 2.47
C ILE A 161 9.39 -0.23 1.56
N ASP A 162 10.32 0.62 2.01
CA ASP A 162 10.77 1.80 1.28
C ASP A 162 11.71 1.43 0.11
N GLU A 163 12.36 2.40 -0.54
CA GLU A 163 13.28 2.20 -1.66
C GLU A 163 14.57 1.46 -1.27
N ASP A 164 15.00 1.57 -0.02
CA ASP A 164 16.23 0.98 0.52
C ASP A 164 15.98 -0.39 1.15
N GLY A 165 14.71 -0.81 1.20
CA GLY A 165 14.28 -2.08 1.78
C GLY A 165 14.03 -2.02 3.28
N GLN A 166 14.06 -0.82 3.87
CA GLN A 166 13.72 -0.60 5.27
C GLN A 166 12.21 -0.70 5.46
N VAL A 167 11.82 -1.23 6.61
CA VAL A 167 10.41 -1.38 6.99
C VAL A 167 10.02 -0.22 7.91
N LEU A 168 9.07 0.59 7.44
CA LEU A 168 8.59 1.78 8.15
C LEU A 168 7.13 1.60 8.52
N THR A 169 6.73 2.06 9.70
CA THR A 169 5.31 2.11 10.09
C THR A 169 4.57 3.19 9.29
N GLN A 170 3.23 3.08 9.23
CA GLN A 170 2.38 4.15 8.67
C GLN A 170 2.72 5.51 9.29
N THR A 171 2.82 5.60 10.62
CA THR A 171 3.15 6.83 11.33
C THR A 171 4.47 7.43 10.86
N GLN A 172 5.54 6.64 10.79
CA GLN A 172 6.85 7.10 10.31
C GLN A 172 6.80 7.63 8.87
N VAL A 173 5.98 7.03 8.00
CA VAL A 173 5.81 7.51 6.62
C VAL A 173 5.05 8.84 6.57
N ILE A 174 4.03 9.01 7.40
CA ILE A 174 3.28 10.28 7.50
C ILE A 174 4.13 11.39 8.13
N ASP A 175 4.98 11.08 9.11
CA ASP A 175 5.92 12.03 9.70
C ASP A 175 6.94 12.53 8.67
N ARG A 176 7.46 11.62 7.82
CA ARG A 176 8.34 11.99 6.69
C ARG A 176 7.64 12.91 5.69
N LEU A 177 6.35 12.67 5.44
CA LEU A 177 5.56 13.47 4.50
C LEU A 177 5.33 14.90 5.02
N THR A 178 5.00 15.01 6.30
CA THR A 178 4.67 16.28 6.97
C THR A 178 5.91 17.04 7.44
N LYS A 179 7.12 16.46 7.29
CA LYS A 179 8.38 16.97 7.85
C LYS A 179 8.28 17.22 9.38
N GLY A 180 7.42 16.49 10.08
CA GLY A 180 7.13 16.71 11.49
C GLY A 180 6.25 17.93 11.80
N GLN A 181 5.69 18.62 10.79
CA GLN A 181 4.67 19.64 10.97
C GLN A 181 3.31 19.07 10.60
N MET A 182 2.60 18.51 11.58
CA MET A 182 1.15 18.36 11.45
C MET A 182 0.56 19.77 11.38
N ASP A 183 -0.24 20.04 10.35
CA ASP A 183 -1.06 21.24 10.34
C ASP A 183 -1.94 21.24 11.60
N LEU A 184 -2.02 22.37 12.29
CA LEU A 184 -2.67 22.53 13.61
C LEU A 184 -4.15 22.06 13.63
N PHE A 185 -4.72 21.80 12.45
CA PHE A 185 -6.12 21.42 12.25
C PHE A 185 -6.32 19.96 11.79
N GLY A 186 -5.27 19.14 11.68
CA GLY A 186 -5.42 17.69 11.43
C GLY A 186 -6.06 17.32 10.09
N GLN A 187 -6.25 18.26 9.17
CA GLN A 187 -6.89 18.04 7.88
C GLN A 187 -5.92 18.30 6.74
N SER A 188 -5.07 17.33 6.44
CA SER A 188 -4.44 17.27 5.13
C SER A 188 -5.40 16.54 4.18
N SER A 189 -6.23 17.28 3.45
CA SER A 189 -6.96 16.73 2.31
C SER A 189 -5.93 16.24 1.29
N PHE A 190 -5.61 14.96 1.31
CA PHE A 190 -4.60 14.41 0.42
C PHE A 190 -5.21 14.26 -0.98
N THR A 191 -4.66 14.95 -1.97
CA THR A 191 -4.98 14.72 -3.39
C THR A 191 -3.89 13.91 -4.07
N SER A 192 -4.17 13.32 -5.23
CA SER A 192 -3.10 12.84 -6.11
C SER A 192 -2.11 13.96 -6.43
N ARG A 193 -0.81 13.65 -6.49
CA ARG A 193 0.22 14.62 -6.93
C ARG A 193 0.06 14.97 -8.42
N LYS A 194 -0.35 14.00 -9.22
CA LYS A 194 -0.56 14.15 -10.66
C LYS A 194 -1.96 14.69 -10.93
N ARG A 195 -2.06 15.62 -11.89
CA ARG A 195 -3.32 16.01 -12.53
C ARG A 195 -3.59 15.08 -13.71
N TYR A 196 -4.82 14.65 -13.85
CA TYR A 196 -5.30 13.81 -14.93
C TYR A 196 -6.27 14.63 -15.77
N ALA A 197 -6.06 14.62 -17.09
CA ALA A 197 -7.02 15.21 -18.01
C ALA A 197 -8.34 14.42 -17.95
N PRO A 198 -9.50 15.06 -18.12
CA PRO A 198 -10.76 14.34 -18.32
C PRO A 198 -10.58 13.33 -19.45
N LEU A 199 -11.11 12.12 -19.29
CA LEU A 199 -11.23 11.19 -20.40
C LEU A 199 -12.22 11.83 -21.39
N GLU A 200 -11.70 12.30 -22.53
CA GLU A 200 -12.53 12.72 -23.66
C GLU A 200 -13.43 11.54 -24.01
N GLU A 201 -14.74 11.68 -23.80
CA GLU A 201 -15.72 10.74 -24.33
C GLU A 201 -15.58 10.76 -25.84
N GLY A 202 -15.27 9.61 -26.43
CA GLY A 202 -15.10 9.45 -27.87
C GLY A 202 -16.37 9.87 -28.59
N GLY A 203 -16.36 11.09 -29.14
CA GLY A 203 -17.31 11.55 -30.13
C GLY A 203 -17.11 10.77 -31.42
N GLY A 204 -17.95 9.77 -31.65
CA GLY A 204 -18.15 9.21 -32.97
C GLY A 204 -18.74 10.29 -33.88
N SER A 205 -18.14 10.45 -35.06
CA SER A 205 -18.82 11.03 -36.21
C SER A 205 -18.64 10.09 -37.39
N ASN A 206 -19.75 9.41 -37.73
CA ASN A 206 -20.00 8.86 -39.06
C ASN A 206 -19.78 9.96 -40.10
N SER A 207 -19.13 9.60 -41.21
CA SER A 207 -19.38 10.27 -42.49
C SER A 207 -19.10 9.28 -43.62
N SER A 208 -20.23 8.82 -44.19
CA SER A 208 -20.54 8.40 -45.56
C SER A 208 -19.45 7.85 -46.48
#